data_AF-A0A1L0FFH8-F1
#
_entry.id   AF-A0A1L0FFH8-F1
#
_cell.length_a   1.000
_cell.length_b   1.000
_cell.length_c   1.000
_cell.angle_alpha   90.00
_cell.angle_beta   90.00
_cell.angle_gamma   90.00
#
_symmetry.space_group_name_H-M   'P 1'
#
loop_
_entity.id
_entity.type
_entity.pdbx_description
1 polymer ?
#
loop_
_entity_poly.entity_id
_entity_poly.type
_entity_poly.pdbx_seq_one_letter_code
_entity_poly.pdbx_strand_id
1 'polypeptide(L)'
;MKPFYLIIVSLFTCVFGTSIFSLDVPDGSPISGNTPLEQCELSENHILDIQSLIMEPQPPRIGENLVMSATGLISDTIQEGAYIEVTVKLGLIQILKKNFDLCELLYENKDDLGLECPVSPGTYKLLKEVEIPPQAPAGKYIVLVRAFNGDEQKIGCVTGEITLGH
;
A
#
# COMPACT_ATOMS: atom_id res chain seq x y z
N MET A 1 41.62 -43.74 4.17
CA MET A 1 41.41 -42.29 4.33
C MET A 1 40.07 -41.92 3.69
N LYS A 2 39.00 -41.96 4.49
CA LYS A 2 37.66 -41.45 4.17
C LYS A 2 37.42 -40.25 5.09
N PRO A 3 36.77 -39.17 4.62
CA PRO A 3 37.02 -37.85 5.15
C PRO A 3 36.33 -37.62 6.51
N PHE A 4 37.13 -37.07 7.43
CA PHE A 4 36.81 -36.60 8.78
C PHE A 4 35.66 -35.56 8.84
N TYR A 5 35.19 -35.10 7.68
CA TYR A 5 34.17 -34.07 7.51
C TYR A 5 32.75 -34.52 7.91
N LEU A 6 32.48 -35.84 7.91
CA LEU A 6 31.18 -36.40 8.27
C LEU A 6 30.84 -36.30 9.77
N ILE A 7 31.81 -36.05 10.65
CA ILE A 7 31.59 -35.92 12.11
C ILE A 7 31.19 -34.48 12.49
N ILE A 8 31.56 -33.48 11.69
CA ILE A 8 31.24 -32.07 11.96
C ILE A 8 29.77 -31.75 11.62
N VAL A 9 29.16 -32.52 10.72
CA VAL A 9 27.77 -32.29 10.27
C VAL A 9 26.73 -32.84 11.27
N SER A 10 27.10 -33.73 12.19
CA SER A 10 26.15 -34.36 13.12
C SER A 10 26.10 -33.75 14.53
N LEU A 11 26.85 -32.68 14.81
CA LEU A 11 26.88 -32.01 16.14
C LEU A 11 26.17 -30.66 16.18
N PHE A 12 25.66 -30.16 15.05
CA PHE A 12 24.90 -28.91 14.99
C PHE A 12 23.36 -29.10 14.93
N THR A 13 22.87 -30.34 14.90
CA THR A 13 21.44 -30.65 14.65
C THR A 13 20.61 -30.97 15.90
N CYS A 14 21.09 -30.74 17.13
CA CYS A 14 20.35 -31.15 18.33
C CYS A 14 20.16 -30.08 19.43
N VAL A 15 20.55 -28.81 19.25
CA VAL A 15 20.42 -27.79 20.33
C VAL A 15 19.56 -26.56 19.98
N PHE A 16 19.13 -26.39 18.72
CA PHE A 16 18.08 -25.41 18.40
C PHE A 16 16.90 -26.15 17.79
N GLY A 17 16.08 -26.71 18.69
CA GLY A 17 14.77 -27.24 18.34
C GLY A 17 13.97 -26.19 17.59
N THR A 18 13.56 -26.55 16.37
CA THR A 18 12.45 -25.96 15.63
C THR A 18 12.27 -24.46 15.82
N SER A 19 13.17 -23.66 15.25
CA SER A 19 12.72 -22.39 14.69
C SER A 19 11.76 -22.75 13.57
N ILE A 20 10.47 -22.71 13.94
CA ILE A 20 9.35 -22.64 13.03
C ILE A 20 9.79 -21.63 11.97
N PHE A 21 9.88 -22.06 10.73
CA PHE A 21 9.90 -21.15 9.60
C PHE A 21 8.57 -20.42 9.72
N SER A 22 8.55 -19.26 10.40
CA SER A 22 7.48 -18.31 10.21
C SER A 22 7.58 -18.00 8.73
N LEU A 23 6.66 -18.59 7.95
CA LEU A 23 6.32 -18.02 6.67
C LEU A 23 5.97 -16.58 7.01
N ASP A 24 6.84 -15.64 6.64
CA ASP A 24 6.49 -14.24 6.49
C ASP A 24 5.36 -14.22 5.46
N VAL A 25 4.14 -14.48 5.93
CA VAL A 25 2.92 -14.07 5.24
C VAL A 25 3.12 -12.57 5.10
N PRO A 26 3.18 -12.00 3.88
CA PRO A 26 3.30 -10.58 3.72
C PRO A 26 2.23 -9.94 4.59
N ASP A 27 2.69 -9.15 5.55
CA ASP A 27 1.92 -8.61 6.64
C ASP A 27 0.86 -7.67 6.06
N GLY A 28 -0.29 -8.25 5.72
CA GLY A 28 -1.27 -7.64 4.86
C GLY A 28 -2.67 -8.10 5.23
N SER A 29 -3.61 -7.17 5.35
CA SER A 29 -5.01 -7.46 5.61
C SER A 29 -5.89 -6.87 4.51
N PRO A 30 -6.90 -7.61 4.02
CA PRO A 30 -7.89 -7.06 3.11
C PRO A 30 -8.53 -5.79 3.67
N ILE A 31 -8.68 -4.77 2.81
CA ILE A 31 -9.45 -3.58 3.15
C ILE A 31 -10.92 -3.88 2.89
N SER A 32 -11.81 -3.50 3.81
CA SER A 32 -13.24 -3.70 3.62
C SER A 32 -13.77 -2.87 2.44
N GLY A 33 -14.70 -3.42 1.67
CA GLY A 33 -15.30 -2.74 0.51
C GLY A 33 -14.96 -3.42 -0.82
N ASN A 34 -15.39 -2.80 -1.92
CA ASN A 34 -15.20 -3.36 -3.26
C ASN A 34 -13.85 -2.94 -3.85
N THR A 35 -12.77 -3.55 -3.37
CA THR A 35 -11.40 -3.23 -3.78
C THR A 35 -10.49 -4.47 -3.75
N PRO A 36 -9.50 -4.59 -4.66
CA PRO A 36 -8.45 -5.61 -4.61
C PRO A 36 -7.26 -5.18 -3.73
N LEU A 37 -7.35 -4.01 -3.09
CA LEU A 37 -6.27 -3.48 -2.27
C LEU A 37 -6.33 -4.00 -0.84
N GLU A 38 -5.15 -4.17 -0.27
CA GLU A 38 -4.89 -4.65 1.08
C GLU A 38 -4.06 -3.60 1.82
N GLN A 39 -4.27 -3.48 3.12
CA GLN A 39 -3.40 -2.69 3.98
C GLN A 39 -2.18 -3.54 4.32
N CYS A 40 -0.97 -3.03 4.08
CA CYS A 40 0.29 -3.73 4.32
C CYS A 40 1.00 -3.23 5.59
N GLU A 41 2.04 -3.92 6.04
CA GLU A 41 2.94 -3.49 7.14
C GLU A 41 2.22 -3.26 8.49
N LEU A 42 1.22 -4.09 8.80
CA LEU A 42 0.37 -3.98 10.00
C LEU A 42 1.10 -4.18 11.34
N SER A 43 2.31 -4.74 11.31
CA SER A 43 3.22 -4.85 12.46
C SER A 43 3.77 -3.51 12.90
N GLU A 44 3.64 -2.47 12.09
CA GLU A 44 3.98 -1.09 12.43
C GLU A 44 2.74 -0.27 12.82
N ASN A 45 2.95 0.78 13.61
CA ASN A 45 1.87 1.70 13.97
C ASN A 45 1.61 2.68 12.83
N HIS A 46 0.37 2.72 12.35
CA HIS A 46 -0.09 3.66 11.34
C HIS A 46 -0.93 4.77 11.94
N ILE A 47 -0.75 6.00 11.47
CA ILE A 47 -1.61 7.14 11.81
C ILE A 47 -3.01 6.97 11.19
N LEU A 48 -3.10 6.37 10.01
CA LEU A 48 -4.36 6.14 9.28
C LEU A 48 -4.80 4.68 9.41
N ASP A 49 -5.98 4.50 9.99
CA ASP A 49 -6.75 3.26 9.95
C ASP A 49 -7.74 3.30 8.76
N ILE A 50 -7.55 2.43 7.76
CA ILE A 50 -8.38 2.40 6.56
C ILE A 50 -9.59 1.49 6.80
N GLN A 51 -10.74 2.10 7.08
CA GLN A 51 -11.95 1.38 7.44
C GLN A 51 -12.68 0.78 6.24
N SER A 52 -12.70 1.51 5.11
CA SER A 52 -13.29 1.00 3.87
C SER A 52 -12.71 1.65 2.63
N LEU A 53 -12.60 0.91 1.54
CA LEU A 53 -12.28 1.42 0.22
C LEU A 53 -13.15 0.73 -0.84
N ILE A 54 -13.80 1.52 -1.67
CA ILE A 54 -14.67 1.07 -2.75
C ILE A 54 -14.15 1.68 -4.05
N MET A 55 -13.99 0.85 -5.08
CA MET A 55 -13.58 1.23 -6.41
C MET A 55 -14.68 0.83 -7.41
N GLU A 56 -15.16 1.77 -8.21
CA GLU A 56 -16.23 1.53 -9.20
C GLU A 56 -15.87 2.13 -10.57
N PRO A 57 -15.85 1.33 -11.65
CA PRO A 57 -16.10 -0.12 -11.70
C PRO A 57 -14.94 -0.97 -11.14
N GLN A 58 -15.26 -2.20 -10.71
CA GLN A 58 -14.31 -3.21 -10.28
C GLN A 58 -14.51 -4.50 -11.10
N PRO A 59 -13.55 -4.94 -11.95
CA PRO A 59 -12.26 -4.32 -12.23
C PRO A 59 -12.38 -2.96 -12.95
N PRO A 60 -11.42 -2.03 -12.75
CA PRO A 60 -11.38 -0.79 -13.50
C PRO A 60 -11.16 -1.01 -15.00
N ARG A 61 -11.62 -0.07 -15.82
CA ARG A 61 -11.64 -0.18 -17.28
C ARG A 61 -10.83 0.92 -17.95
N ILE A 62 -10.15 0.56 -19.03
CA ILE A 62 -9.33 1.49 -19.82
C ILE A 62 -10.26 2.47 -20.55
N GLY A 63 -9.96 3.77 -20.49
CA GLY A 63 -10.74 4.82 -21.13
C GLY A 63 -12.04 5.18 -20.42
N GLU A 64 -12.28 4.64 -19.21
CA GLU A 64 -13.44 4.95 -18.38
C GLU A 64 -13.03 5.65 -17.09
N ASN A 65 -14.00 6.33 -16.46
CA ASN A 65 -13.82 6.93 -15.15
C ASN A 65 -13.87 5.85 -14.06
N LEU A 66 -12.97 5.98 -13.10
CA LEU A 66 -12.90 5.19 -11.88
C LEU A 66 -13.27 6.10 -10.71
N VAL A 67 -14.33 5.75 -9.99
CA VAL A 67 -14.76 6.41 -8.76
C VAL A 67 -14.22 5.63 -7.57
N MET A 68 -13.47 6.32 -6.70
CA MET A 68 -12.94 5.77 -5.46
C MET A 68 -13.62 6.44 -4.27
N SER A 69 -14.18 5.64 -3.37
CA SER A 69 -14.72 6.09 -2.09
C SER A 69 -13.97 5.45 -0.95
N ALA A 70 -13.37 6.24 -0.07
CA ALA A 70 -12.61 5.77 1.08
C ALA A 70 -13.16 6.34 2.39
N THR A 71 -13.17 5.52 3.44
CA THR A 71 -13.40 5.98 4.82
C THR A 71 -12.22 5.54 5.66
N GLY A 72 -11.68 6.45 6.46
CA GLY A 72 -10.57 6.15 7.36
C GLY A 72 -10.58 7.01 8.62
N LEU A 73 -9.89 6.54 9.65
CA LEU A 73 -9.68 7.24 10.92
C LEU A 73 -8.22 7.64 11.03
N ILE A 74 -7.98 8.94 11.16
CA ILE A 74 -6.66 9.52 11.41
C ILE A 74 -6.51 9.70 12.93
N SER A 75 -5.53 9.04 13.54
CA SER A 75 -5.31 9.07 14.99
C SER A 75 -4.40 10.20 15.46
N ASP A 76 -3.60 10.79 14.57
CA ASP A 76 -2.63 11.85 14.86
C ASP A 76 -2.53 12.86 13.72
N THR A 77 -2.04 14.07 14.00
CA THR A 77 -1.96 15.14 12.99
C THR A 77 -0.96 14.80 11.89
N ILE A 78 -1.42 14.83 10.64
CA ILE A 78 -0.55 14.81 9.46
C ILE A 78 -0.05 16.23 9.24
N GLN A 79 1.26 16.43 9.34
CA GLN A 79 1.95 17.71 9.30
C GLN A 79 2.43 18.06 7.89
N GLU A 80 2.82 19.31 7.70
CA GLU A 80 3.56 19.75 6.52
C GLU A 80 4.83 18.90 6.32
N GLY A 81 5.18 18.65 5.06
CA GLY A 81 6.31 17.79 4.68
C GLY A 81 5.98 16.29 4.66
N ALA A 82 4.72 15.90 4.91
CA ALA A 82 4.26 14.55 4.67
C ALA A 82 4.40 14.17 3.18
N TYR A 83 4.73 12.91 2.89
CA TYR A 83 4.99 12.43 1.54
C TYR A 83 4.47 11.01 1.32
N ILE A 84 4.28 10.65 0.06
CA ILE A 84 3.92 9.29 -0.35
C ILE A 84 4.97 8.70 -1.28
N GLU A 85 5.35 7.46 -1.05
CA GLU A 85 6.18 6.65 -1.94
C GLU A 85 5.30 5.71 -2.75
N VAL A 86 5.32 5.88 -4.07
CA VAL A 86 4.49 5.09 -4.99
C VAL A 86 5.38 4.22 -5.84
N THR A 87 5.14 2.90 -5.79
CA THR A 87 5.74 1.92 -6.68
C THR A 87 4.66 1.21 -7.48
N VAL A 88 4.81 1.17 -8.81
CA VAL A 88 3.91 0.45 -9.71
C VAL A 88 4.71 -0.47 -10.60
N LYS A 89 4.28 -1.74 -10.67
CA LYS A 89 4.82 -2.74 -11.58
C LYS A 89 3.76 -3.19 -12.57
N LEU A 90 4.14 -3.39 -13.83
CA LEU A 90 3.34 -4.09 -14.83
C LEU A 90 3.91 -5.50 -14.99
N GLY A 91 3.20 -6.50 -14.46
CA GLY A 91 3.75 -7.84 -14.27
C GLY A 91 5.00 -7.81 -13.38
N LEU A 92 6.16 -8.14 -13.95
CA LEU A 92 7.44 -8.15 -13.23
C LEU A 92 8.26 -6.87 -13.41
N ILE A 93 7.85 -5.96 -14.30
CA ILE A 93 8.62 -4.76 -14.66
C ILE A 93 8.13 -3.59 -13.83
N GLN A 94 9.03 -2.92 -13.11
CA GLN A 94 8.71 -1.67 -12.41
C GLN A 94 8.63 -0.51 -13.40
N ILE A 95 7.44 0.08 -13.53
CA ILE A 95 7.17 1.17 -14.46
C ILE A 95 7.14 2.54 -13.75
N LEU A 96 6.90 2.55 -12.44
CA LEU A 96 6.95 3.76 -11.62
C LEU A 96 7.58 3.45 -10.27
N LYS A 97 8.48 4.34 -9.83
CA LYS A 97 8.93 4.45 -8.45
C LYS A 97 9.24 5.92 -8.20
N LYS A 98 8.37 6.60 -7.48
CA LYS A 98 8.46 8.04 -7.27
C LYS A 98 7.86 8.43 -5.92
N ASN A 99 8.42 9.47 -5.33
CA ASN A 99 7.88 10.10 -4.13
C ASN A 99 7.11 11.36 -4.54
N PHE A 100 5.98 11.61 -3.88
CA PHE A 100 5.15 12.79 -4.08
C PHE A 100 4.94 13.47 -2.74
N ASP A 101 4.88 14.80 -2.74
CA ASP A 101 4.48 15.58 -1.57
C ASP A 101 2.98 15.36 -1.33
N LEU A 102 2.62 14.86 -0.14
CA LEU A 102 1.23 14.57 0.19
C LEU A 102 0.42 15.86 0.35
N CYS A 103 1.02 16.89 0.94
CA CYS A 103 0.35 18.16 1.22
C CYS A 103 0.07 18.94 -0.06
N GLU A 104 1.01 18.92 -1.01
CA GLU A 104 0.80 19.47 -2.36
C GLU A 104 -0.36 18.73 -3.07
N LEU A 105 -0.37 17.40 -3.04
CA LEU A 105 -1.46 16.61 -3.64
C LEU A 105 -2.82 16.89 -3.00
N LEU A 106 -2.90 17.03 -1.68
CA LEU A 106 -4.13 17.39 -0.99
C LEU A 106 -4.60 18.80 -1.37
N TYR A 107 -3.66 19.75 -1.46
CA TYR A 107 -3.97 21.13 -1.86
C TYR A 107 -4.49 21.20 -3.30
N GLU A 108 -3.82 20.53 -4.26
CA GLU A 108 -4.23 20.48 -5.67
C GLU A 108 -5.61 19.82 -5.87
N ASN A 109 -6.03 18.96 -4.94
CA ASN A 109 -7.29 18.23 -4.99
C ASN A 109 -8.26 18.67 -3.88
N LYS A 110 -8.05 19.85 -3.27
CA LYS A 110 -8.84 20.32 -2.11
C LYS A 110 -10.32 20.45 -2.42
N ASP A 111 -10.68 20.81 -3.65
CA ASP A 111 -12.08 20.95 -4.07
C ASP A 111 -12.83 19.61 -4.07
N ASP A 112 -12.13 18.50 -4.33
CA ASP A 112 -12.70 17.15 -4.33
C ASP A 112 -12.60 16.48 -2.94
N LEU A 113 -11.47 16.65 -2.26
CA LEU A 113 -11.16 15.92 -1.03
C LEU A 113 -11.53 16.69 0.25
N GLY A 114 -11.64 18.02 0.20
CA GLY A 114 -11.90 18.86 1.36
C GLY A 114 -10.80 18.81 2.43
N LEU A 115 -9.58 18.40 2.05
CA LEU A 115 -8.44 18.24 2.94
C LEU A 115 -7.31 19.20 2.57
N GLU A 116 -6.63 19.71 3.58
CA GLU A 116 -5.37 20.45 3.44
C GLU A 116 -4.48 20.15 4.64
N CYS A 117 -3.16 20.23 4.46
CA CYS A 117 -2.25 20.15 5.59
C CYS A 117 -2.31 21.44 6.43
N PRO A 118 -2.15 21.34 7.76
CA PRO A 118 -2.10 20.10 8.55
C PRO A 118 -3.47 19.42 8.69
N VAL A 119 -3.52 18.09 8.53
CA VAL A 119 -4.76 17.32 8.68
C VAL A 119 -4.92 16.90 10.15
N SER A 120 -6.01 17.33 10.78
CA SER A 120 -6.31 17.01 12.18
C SER A 120 -6.72 15.54 12.36
N PRO A 121 -6.60 14.97 13.58
CA PRO A 121 -7.20 13.68 13.89
C PRO A 121 -8.71 13.69 13.68
N GLY A 122 -9.26 12.59 13.15
CA GLY A 122 -10.69 12.46 12.89
C GLY A 122 -11.04 11.38 11.87
N THR A 123 -12.33 11.15 11.69
CA THR A 123 -12.84 10.26 10.63
C THR A 123 -13.09 11.07 9.36
N TYR A 124 -12.53 10.60 8.25
CA TYR A 124 -12.63 11.24 6.95
C TYR A 124 -13.30 10.30 5.95
N LYS A 125 -14.09 10.90 5.06
CA LYS A 125 -14.70 10.24 3.91
C LYS A 125 -14.27 10.97 2.66
N LEU A 126 -13.60 10.26 1.76
CA LEU A 126 -13.08 10.81 0.52
C LEU A 126 -13.83 10.18 -0.64
N LEU A 127 -14.16 11.02 -1.62
CA LEU A 127 -14.70 10.61 -2.92
C LEU A 127 -13.80 11.24 -3.97
N LYS A 128 -13.24 10.43 -4.86
CA LYS A 128 -12.41 10.93 -5.96
C LYS A 128 -12.74 10.18 -7.24
N GLU A 129 -12.99 10.95 -8.29
CA GLU A 129 -13.14 10.43 -9.64
C GLU A 129 -11.84 10.68 -10.41
N VAL A 130 -11.35 9.65 -11.09
CA VAL A 130 -10.16 9.73 -11.96
C VAL A 130 -10.44 9.04 -13.28
N GLU A 131 -9.93 9.59 -14.38
CA GLU A 131 -10.01 8.95 -15.69
C GLU A 131 -8.84 8.00 -15.89
N ILE A 132 -9.11 6.74 -16.28
CA ILE A 132 -8.05 5.82 -16.71
C ILE A 132 -7.77 6.10 -18.19
N PRO A 133 -6.57 6.58 -18.56
CA PRO A 133 -6.32 7.02 -19.93
C PRO A 133 -6.46 5.88 -20.94
N PRO A 134 -7.00 6.13 -22.16
CA PRO A 134 -7.20 5.10 -23.17
C PRO A 134 -5.89 4.49 -23.71
N GLN A 135 -4.76 5.19 -23.54
CA GLN A 135 -3.42 4.71 -23.88
C GLN A 135 -2.78 3.82 -22.81
N ALA A 136 -3.44 3.60 -21.66
CA ALA A 136 -2.94 2.73 -20.60
C ALA A 136 -2.80 1.28 -21.12
N PRO A 137 -1.63 0.62 -20.97
CA PRO A 137 -1.47 -0.77 -21.37
C PRO A 137 -2.40 -1.71 -20.60
N ALA A 138 -2.99 -2.69 -21.28
CA ALA A 138 -3.68 -3.79 -20.60
C ALA A 138 -2.68 -4.66 -19.83
N GLY A 139 -3.10 -5.19 -18.68
CA GLY A 139 -2.28 -6.11 -17.88
C GLY A 139 -2.51 -6.01 -16.39
N LYS A 140 -1.61 -6.68 -15.65
CA LYS A 140 -1.61 -6.76 -14.19
C LYS A 140 -0.71 -5.70 -13.59
N TYR A 141 -1.31 -4.74 -12.90
CA TYR A 141 -0.63 -3.67 -12.20
C TYR A 141 -0.51 -4.04 -10.73
N ILE A 142 0.71 -4.16 -10.23
CA ILE A 142 0.97 -4.34 -8.79
C ILE A 142 1.34 -2.96 -8.24
N VAL A 143 0.54 -2.47 -7.32
CA VAL A 143 0.69 -1.15 -6.70
C VAL A 143 1.15 -1.34 -5.25
N LEU A 144 2.07 -0.48 -4.83
CA LEU A 144 2.51 -0.35 -3.45
C LEU A 144 2.67 1.13 -3.14
N VAL A 145 1.91 1.60 -2.16
CA VAL A 145 1.93 2.98 -1.69
C VAL A 145 2.23 2.97 -0.21
N ARG A 146 3.23 3.75 0.19
CA ARG A 146 3.52 4.06 1.59
C ARG A 146 3.40 5.55 1.80
N ALA A 147 2.79 5.95 2.90
CA ALA A 147 2.66 7.36 3.27
C ALA A 147 3.40 7.59 4.59
N PHE A 148 4.13 8.69 4.66
CA PHE A 148 4.93 9.10 5.81
C PHE A 148 4.61 10.54 6.17
N ASN A 149 4.61 10.83 7.46
CA ASN A 149 4.40 12.16 8.01
C ASN A 149 5.72 12.96 7.97
N GLY A 150 5.67 14.28 8.20
CA GLY A 150 6.85 15.15 8.16
C GLY A 150 7.94 14.80 9.20
N ASP A 151 7.60 14.00 10.21
CA ASP A 151 8.49 13.45 11.24
C ASP A 151 8.90 11.99 10.98
N GLU A 152 8.68 11.49 9.77
CA GLU A 152 8.94 10.11 9.31
C GLU A 152 8.06 9.04 9.96
N GLN A 153 7.04 9.42 10.76
CA GLN A 153 6.06 8.48 11.26
C GLN A 153 5.20 7.93 10.11
N LYS A 154 4.94 6.63 10.10
CA LYS A 154 4.14 6.00 9.04
C LYS A 154 2.67 6.43 9.14
N ILE A 155 2.18 7.02 8.05
CA ILE A 155 0.75 7.33 7.92
C ILE A 155 -0.01 6.06 7.59
N GLY A 156 0.44 5.30 6.59
CA GLY A 156 -0.17 4.02 6.22
C GLY A 156 0.49 3.35 5.02
N CYS A 157 0.09 2.12 4.75
CA CYS A 157 0.60 1.32 3.64
C CYS A 157 -0.57 0.62 2.93
N VAL A 158 -0.61 0.72 1.60
CA VAL A 158 -1.60 0.02 0.76
C VAL A 158 -0.90 -0.70 -0.39
N THR A 159 -1.29 -1.93 -0.65
CA THR A 159 -0.78 -2.71 -1.79
C THR A 159 -1.88 -3.54 -2.45
N GLY A 160 -1.72 -3.93 -3.70
CA GLY A 160 -2.65 -4.84 -4.36
C GLY A 160 -2.38 -5.02 -5.84
N GLU A 161 -3.11 -5.96 -6.44
CA GLU A 161 -3.09 -6.21 -7.88
C GLU A 161 -4.37 -5.66 -8.53
N ILE A 162 -4.21 -4.77 -9.50
CA ILE A 162 -5.29 -4.23 -10.33
C ILE A 162 -5.11 -4.77 -11.74
N THR A 163 -6.14 -5.40 -12.30
CA THR A 163 -6.12 -5.88 -13.70
C THR A 163 -6.90 -4.91 -14.58
N LEU A 164 -6.27 -4.44 -15.66
CA LEU A 164 -6.89 -3.58 -16.68
C LEU A 164 -7.01 -4.30 -18.03
N GLY A 165 -8.15 -4.15 -18.70
CA GLY A 165 -8.35 -4.57 -20.10
C GLY A 165 -8.75 -6.03 -20.30
N HIS A 166 -9.78 -6.51 -19.61
CA HIS A 166 -10.40 -7.81 -19.90
C HIS A 166 -11.44 -7.72 -21.03
#